data_AF-A0A8T3RWW2-F1
#
_entry.id   AF-A0A8T3RWW2-F1
#
_cell.length_a   1.000
_cell.length_b   1.000
_cell.length_c   1.000
_cell.angle_alpha   90.00
_cell.angle_beta   90.00
_cell.angle_gamma   90.00
#
_symmetry.space_group_name_H-M   'P 1'
#
loop_
_entity.id
_entity.type
_entity.pdbx_description
1 polymer ?
#
loop_
_entity_poly.entity_id
_entity_poly.type
_entity_poly.pdbx_seq_one_letter_code
_entity_poly.pdbx_strand_id
1 'polypeptide(L)' 'EPMLDLDYAEDSEAETDMNVVMNDAGAFVELQGTAEGHAFRRDELERLLDLAAIGSRRLLELQRETLAQTGPSVPGT' A
#
# COMPACT_ATOMS: atom_id res chain seq x y z
N GLU A 1 -8.58 -4.13 14.35
CA GLU A 1 -8.65 -2.73 13.86
C GLU A 1 -7.79 -2.64 12.60
N PRO A 2 -8.15 -1.89 11.56
CA PRO A 2 -7.33 -1.76 10.35
C PRO A 2 -5.95 -1.18 10.64
N MET A 3 -4.90 -1.81 10.12
CA MET A 3 -3.51 -1.40 10.31
C MET A 3 -2.77 -1.34 8.98
N LEU A 4 -1.78 -0.46 8.89
CA LEU A 4 -0.99 -0.20 7.69
C LEU A 4 0.41 -0.77 7.87
N ASP A 5 0.96 -1.39 6.82
CA ASP A 5 2.35 -1.87 6.76
C ASP A 5 2.65 -2.90 7.85
N LEU A 6 1.87 -4.00 7.83
CA LEU A 6 2.00 -5.09 8.80
C LEU A 6 3.39 -5.72 8.72
N ASP A 7 4.01 -5.94 9.88
CA ASP A 7 5.15 -6.83 9.96
C ASP A 7 4.73 -8.31 9.90
N TYR A 8 5.69 -9.22 9.88
CA TYR A 8 5.41 -10.65 9.75
C TYR A 8 4.51 -11.21 10.87
N ALA A 9 4.72 -10.78 12.12
CA ALA A 9 3.93 -11.30 13.23
C ALA A 9 2.48 -10.79 13.12
N GLU A 10 2.32 -9.52 12.78
CA GLU A 10 1.02 -8.88 12.59
C GLU A 10 0.24 -9.48 11.42
N ASP A 11 0.91 -9.71 10.28
CA ASP A 11 0.32 -10.35 9.09
C ASP A 11 -0.09 -11.80 9.38
N SER A 12 0.74 -12.54 10.13
CA SER A 12 0.44 -13.94 10.48
C SER A 12 -0.77 -14.12 11.40
N GLU A 13 -1.15 -13.07 12.14
CA GLU A 13 -2.31 -13.07 13.03
C GLU A 13 -3.53 -12.36 12.42
N ALA A 14 -3.39 -11.72 11.25
CA ALA A 14 -4.47 -10.99 10.63
C ALA A 14 -5.56 -11.94 10.08
N GLU A 15 -6.81 -11.66 10.42
CA GLU A 15 -7.96 -12.43 9.88
C GLU A 15 -8.24 -12.07 8.41
N THR A 16 -7.78 -10.90 7.97
CA THR A 16 -7.91 -10.40 6.60
C THR A 16 -6.70 -9.53 6.26
N ASP A 17 -6.07 -9.79 5.13
CA ASP A 17 -4.94 -9.02 4.60
C ASP A 17 -5.28 -8.39 3.24
N MET A 18 -4.57 -7.33 2.88
CA MET A 18 -4.72 -6.70 1.57
C MET A 18 -3.43 -6.06 1.08
N ASN A 19 -3.09 -6.38 -0.17
CA ASN A 19 -2.07 -5.73 -0.96
C ASN A 19 -2.72 -4.68 -1.88
N VAL A 20 -2.16 -3.46 -1.88
CA VAL A 20 -2.67 -2.33 -2.68
C VAL A 20 -1.55 -1.71 -3.50
N VAL A 21 -1.77 -1.58 -4.80
CA VAL A 21 -0.86 -0.88 -5.72
C VAL A 21 -1.56 0.35 -6.27
N MET A 22 -0.89 1.51 -6.18
CA MET A 22 -1.41 2.79 -6.65
C MET A 22 -0.40 3.50 -7.55
N ASN A 23 -0.91 4.26 -8.52
CA ASN A 23 -0.09 5.17 -9.31
C ASN A 23 0.01 6.56 -8.66
N ASP A 24 0.83 7.43 -9.23
CA ASP A 24 1.10 8.76 -8.70
C ASP A 24 -0.04 9.77 -8.91
N ALA A 25 -1.03 9.42 -9.73
CA ALA A 25 -2.30 10.13 -9.87
C ALA A 25 -3.31 9.75 -8.77
N GLY A 26 -2.96 8.83 -7.87
CA GLY A 26 -3.81 8.36 -6.77
C GLY A 26 -4.87 7.35 -7.22
N ALA A 27 -4.73 6.75 -8.41
CA ALA A 27 -5.62 5.69 -8.88
C ALA A 27 -5.08 4.31 -8.49
N PHE A 28 -6.00 3.39 -8.19
CA PHE A 28 -5.67 1.99 -7.92
C PHE A 28 -5.27 1.29 -9.22
N VAL A 29 -4.12 0.62 -9.19
CA VAL A 29 -3.62 -0.25 -10.25
C VAL A 29 -4.01 -1.69 -9.96
N GLU A 30 -3.90 -2.10 -8.69
CA GLU A 30 -4.24 -3.44 -8.22
C GLU A 30 -4.78 -3.37 -6.78
N LEU A 31 -5.80 -4.19 -6.53
CA LEU A 31 -6.36 -4.45 -5.21
C LEU A 31 -6.47 -5.97 -5.06
N GLN A 32 -5.67 -6.54 -4.16
CA GLN A 32 -5.74 -7.97 -3.83
C GLN A 32 -5.96 -8.09 -2.33
N GLY A 33 -7.16 -8.48 -1.93
CA GLY A 33 -7.50 -8.77 -0.55
C GLY A 33 -7.77 -10.26 -0.37
N THR A 34 -7.28 -10.84 0.71
CA THR A 34 -7.58 -12.22 1.10
C THR A 34 -8.33 -12.19 2.43
N ALA A 35 -9.41 -12.96 2.49
CA ALA A 35 -10.24 -13.11 3.68
C ALA A 35 -10.00 -14.50 4.26
N GLU A 36 -9.07 -14.62 5.19
CA GLU A 36 -8.69 -15.91 5.79
C GLU A 36 -9.60 -16.30 6.96
N GLY A 37 -10.10 -15.32 7.72
CA GLY A 37 -10.99 -15.49 8.87
C GLY A 37 -12.46 -15.15 8.56
N HIS A 38 -12.74 -13.91 8.16
CA HIS A 38 -14.09 -13.45 7.79
C HIS A 38 -14.07 -12.61 6.51
N ALA A 39 -15.21 -12.58 5.81
CA ALA A 39 -15.36 -11.75 4.63
C ALA A 39 -15.30 -10.26 4.99
N PHE A 40 -14.60 -9.46 4.18
CA PHE A 40 -14.53 -8.00 4.35
C PHE A 40 -15.91 -7.38 4.50
N ARG A 41 -16.06 -6.56 5.53
CA ARG A 41 -17.19 -5.62 5.57
C ARG A 41 -16.86 -4.41 4.70
N ARG A 42 -17.88 -3.78 4.12
CA ARG A 42 -17.66 -2.63 3.22
C ARG A 42 -16.95 -1.46 3.91
N ASP A 43 -17.35 -1.16 5.14
CA ASP A 43 -16.77 -0.11 5.97
C ASP A 43 -15.34 -0.41 6.40
N GLU A 44 -15.03 -1.69 6.63
CA GLU A 44 -13.67 -2.15 6.93
C GLU A 44 -12.75 -2.04 5.71
N LEU A 45 -13.21 -2.51 4.55
CA LEU A 45 -12.48 -2.36 3.29
C LEU A 45 -12.22 -0.89 2.95
N GLU A 46 -13.22 -0.02 3.09
CA GLU A 46 -13.05 1.43 2.87
C GLU A 46 -11.95 2.01 3.77
N ARG A 47 -11.89 1.62 5.06
CA ARG A 47 -10.84 2.08 5.98
C ARG A 47 -9.44 1.57 5.59
N LEU A 48 -9.33 0.31 5.14
CA LEU A 48 -8.05 -0.23 4.68
C LEU A 48 -7.58 0.48 3.41
N LEU A 49 -8.49 0.79 2.48
CA LEU A 49 -8.17 1.56 1.27
C LEU A 49 -7.73 3.00 1.60
N ASP A 50 -8.36 3.63 2.59
CA ASP A 50 -7.95 4.97 3.07
C ASP A 50 -6.53 4.94 3.66
N LEU A 51 -6.22 3.92 4.48
CA LEU A 51 -4.88 3.73 5.03
C LEU A 51 -3.84 3.48 3.93
N ALA A 52 -4.15 2.59 2.98
CA ALA A 52 -3.27 2.31 1.85
C ALA A 52 -2.99 3.56 1.02
N ALA A 53 -4.01 4.39 0.75
CA ALA A 53 -3.83 5.64 0.03
C ALA A 53 -2.92 6.65 0.76
N ILE A 54 -2.97 6.70 2.10
CA ILE A 54 -2.05 7.51 2.90
C ILE A 54 -0.62 6.97 2.79
N GLY A 55 -0.44 5.65 2.96
CA GLY A 55 0.86 4.99 2.87
C GLY A 55 1.51 5.16 1.49
N SER A 56 0.77 4.89 0.41
CA SER A 56 1.27 5.03 -0.96
C SER A 56 1.71 6.45 -1.28
N ARG A 57 0.94 7.48 -0.84
CA ARG A 57 1.37 8.88 -1.01
C ARG A 57 2.68 9.16 -0.29
N ARG A 58 2.84 8.67 0.94
CA ARG A 58 4.06 8.85 1.70
C ARG A 58 5.27 8.19 1.05
N LEU A 59 5.09 6.98 0.52
CA LEU A 59 6.14 6.27 -0.21
C LEU A 59 6.53 7.00 -1.51
N LEU A 60 5.57 7.53 -2.26
CA LEU A 60 5.83 8.31 -3.47
C LEU A 60 6.64 9.59 -3.19
N GLU A 61 6.36 10.27 -2.08
CA GLU A 61 7.16 11.43 -1.64
C GLU A 61 8.62 11.03 -1.40
N LEU A 62 8.85 9.98 -0.61
CA LEU A 62 10.19 9.49 -0.30
C LEU A 62 10.94 9.00 -1.56
N GLN A 63 10.25 8.33 -2.48
CA GLN A 63 10.82 7.89 -3.75
C GLN A 63 11.28 9.09 -4.60
N ARG A 64 10.44 10.13 -4.71
CA ARG A 64 10.78 11.36 -5.44
C ARG A 64 11.97 12.09 -4.80
N GLU A 65 11.98 12.23 -3.48
CA GLU A 65 13.10 12.81 -2.73
C GLU A 65 14.41 12.04 -2.96
N THR A 66 14.33 10.71 -2.97
CA THR A 66 15.50 9.84 -3.17
C THR A 66 16.04 9.94 -4.59
N LEU A 67 15.17 9.87 -5.60
CA LEU A 67 15.57 9.98 -7.01
C LEU A 67 16.14 11.36 -7.34
N ALA A 68 15.63 12.43 -6.72
CA ALA A 68 16.19 13.77 -6.85
C ALA A 68 17.63 13.87 -6.33
N GLN A 69 17.99 13.08 -5.31
CA GLN A 69 19.34 13.04 -4.75
C GLN A 69 20.33 12.21 -5.59
N THR A 70 19.84 11.25 -6.38
CA THR A 70 20.73 10.32 -7.10
C THR A 70 21.17 10.80 -8.48
N GLY A 71 20.62 11.92 -9.01
CA GLY A 71 20.85 12.37 -10.38
C GLY A 71 20.36 11.35 -11.43
N PRO A 72 20.23 11.71 -12.72
CA PRO A 72 19.85 10.72 -13.72
C PRO A 72 21.02 9.78 -14.01
N SER A 73 21.10 8.66 -13.32
CA SER A 73 21.77 7.46 -13.84
C SER A 73 20.72 6.64 -14.60
N VAL A 74 20.45 7.04 -15.83
CA VAL A 74 19.85 6.12 -16.81
C VAL A 74 21.01 5.53 -17.61
N PRO A 75 21.46 4.30 -17.33
CA PRO A 75 22.28 3.58 -18.30
C PRO A 75 21.34 3.11 -19.41
N GLY A 76 21.31 3.81 -20.56
CA GLY A 76 20.57 3.31 -21.73
C GLY A 76 20.03 4.30 -22.77
N THR A 77 20.40 5.58 -22.76
CA THR A 77 20.24 6.47 -23.95
C THR A 77 21.59 6.95 -24.44
#